data_AF-A0A7V9BFL1-F1
#
_entry.id   AF-A0A7V9BFL1-F1
#
_cell.length_a   1.000
_cell.length_b   1.000
_cell.length_c   1.000
_cell.angle_alpha   90.00
_cell.angle_beta   90.00
_cell.angle_gamma   90.00
#
_symmetry.space_group_name_H-M   'P 1'
#
loop_
_entity.id
_entity.type
_entity.pdbx_description
1 polymer ?
#
loop_
_entity_poly.entity_id
_entity_poly.type
_entity_poly.pdbx_seq_one_letter_code
_entity_poly.pdbx_strand_id
1 'polypeptide(L)'
;MPELAGRVADAFEPRIRELEERSLSPLAVRSYETRGRLRDEEECQIRTPFQRDRDRLLHSKSFRRLKGKTQVFIDPAGDHYRTRMTHTLETTGIARGVSRALRLNEDLTEAIGLGHDTGHPPFGHAGEEQLDLCLRARFGTGFRHNEQSLRIAEALNLTAEVRDGILTHTGPEEPGTLEGRIVRLVDRVAYINHDIDDAIRFGILRAEELPRAELDLLGERGSARIDTLVHDLIESSERAGEIVQSDEVGAAMLALRSFMFERVYLGPHARGEHERAHETVSLIFESLVERGDSEDEIRSFISGMTDRFALSYAATL
;
A
#
# COMPACT_ATOMS: atom_id res chain seq x y z
N MET A 1 4.49 -7.17 -39.97
CA MET A 1 5.02 -7.86 -38.77
C MET A 1 4.70 -9.33 -38.92
N PRO A 2 5.67 -10.25 -38.79
CA PRO A 2 5.36 -11.68 -38.83
C PRO A 2 4.37 -11.99 -37.69
N GLU A 3 3.44 -12.92 -37.91
CA GLU A 3 2.57 -13.47 -36.85
C GLU A 3 3.45 -14.08 -35.74
N LEU A 4 3.81 -13.25 -34.77
CA LEU A 4 4.55 -13.67 -33.57
C LEU A 4 3.66 -14.48 -32.62
N ALA A 5 2.33 -14.36 -32.77
CA ALA A 5 1.34 -15.11 -32.01
C ALA A 5 1.15 -16.50 -32.63
N GLY A 6 1.59 -17.54 -31.92
CA GLY A 6 1.30 -18.94 -32.25
C GLY A 6 0.23 -19.53 -31.33
N ARG A 7 -0.05 -20.85 -31.47
CA ARG A 7 -1.05 -21.63 -30.71
C ARG A 7 -1.08 -21.40 -29.19
N VAL A 8 0.02 -20.96 -28.58
CA VAL A 8 0.10 -20.66 -27.15
C VAL A 8 -0.74 -19.45 -26.77
N ALA A 9 -0.73 -18.40 -27.61
CA ALA A 9 -1.48 -17.16 -27.43
C ALA A 9 -2.99 -17.44 -27.50
N ASP A 10 -3.43 -18.16 -28.53
CA ASP A 10 -4.86 -18.51 -28.73
C ASP A 10 -5.39 -19.40 -27.61
N ALA A 11 -4.55 -20.26 -27.04
CA ALA A 11 -4.92 -21.19 -25.97
C ALA A 11 -4.59 -20.65 -24.57
N PHE A 12 -4.19 -19.39 -24.40
CA PHE A 12 -3.83 -18.85 -23.10
C PHE A 12 -5.08 -18.64 -22.23
N GLU A 13 -6.01 -17.79 -22.68
CA GLU A 13 -7.22 -17.46 -21.93
C GLU A 13 -8.06 -18.71 -21.59
N PRO A 14 -8.41 -19.62 -22.53
CA PRO A 14 -9.20 -20.81 -22.21
C PRO A 14 -8.55 -21.69 -21.13
N ARG A 15 -7.22 -21.80 -21.16
CA ARG A 15 -6.45 -22.59 -20.20
C ARG A 15 -6.42 -21.96 -18.82
N ILE A 16 -6.28 -20.63 -18.74
CA ILE A 16 -6.35 -19.92 -17.48
C ILE A 16 -7.75 -20.06 -16.88
N ARG A 17 -8.80 -19.86 -17.67
CA ARG A 17 -10.20 -20.05 -17.20
C ARG A 17 -10.42 -21.45 -16.65
N GLU A 18 -9.97 -22.49 -17.36
CA GLU A 18 -10.08 -23.88 -16.89
C GLU A 18 -9.30 -24.12 -15.58
N LEU A 19 -8.08 -23.57 -15.48
CA LEU A 19 -7.25 -23.70 -14.29
C LEU A 19 -7.89 -22.99 -13.10
N GLU A 20 -8.33 -21.74 -13.27
CA GLU A 20 -8.97 -20.97 -12.21
C GLU A 20 -10.24 -21.70 -11.73
N GLU A 21 -11.10 -22.16 -12.65
CA GLU A 21 -12.34 -22.86 -12.31
C GLU A 21 -12.12 -24.09 -11.42
N ARG A 22 -11.04 -24.84 -11.67
CA ARG A 22 -10.68 -26.02 -10.89
C ARG A 22 -9.97 -25.74 -9.57
N SER A 23 -9.35 -24.58 -9.42
CA SER A 23 -8.36 -24.35 -8.35
C SER A 23 -8.69 -23.21 -7.40
N LEU A 24 -9.32 -22.12 -7.85
CA LEU A 24 -9.71 -21.04 -6.95
C LEU A 24 -11.02 -21.34 -6.24
N SER A 25 -11.17 -20.78 -5.05
CA SER A 25 -12.42 -20.72 -4.30
C SER A 25 -13.53 -20.10 -5.16
N PRO A 26 -14.80 -20.51 -5.00
CA PRO A 26 -15.94 -19.84 -5.62
C PRO A 26 -16.08 -18.36 -5.22
N LEU A 27 -15.45 -17.96 -4.11
CA LEU A 27 -15.42 -16.57 -3.63
C LEU A 27 -14.31 -15.73 -4.29
N ALA A 28 -13.39 -16.36 -5.03
CA ALA A 28 -12.29 -15.68 -5.68
C ALA A 28 -12.76 -14.91 -6.92
N VAL A 29 -12.15 -13.76 -7.16
CA VAL A 29 -12.38 -13.03 -8.41
C VAL A 29 -11.66 -13.76 -9.55
N ARG A 30 -12.40 -14.13 -10.59
CA ARG A 30 -11.83 -14.74 -11.78
C ARG A 30 -11.17 -13.68 -12.67
N SER A 31 -10.05 -14.03 -13.29
CA SER A 31 -9.21 -13.08 -14.05
C SER A 31 -9.92 -12.41 -15.22
N TYR A 32 -10.88 -13.09 -15.84
CA TYR A 32 -11.53 -12.65 -17.07
C TYR A 32 -13.01 -12.29 -16.88
N GLU A 33 -13.43 -12.12 -15.63
CA GLU A 33 -14.76 -11.75 -15.19
C GLU A 33 -14.72 -10.33 -14.58
N THR A 34 -13.67 -9.59 -14.93
CA THR A 34 -13.46 -8.18 -14.57
C THR A 34 -14.57 -7.29 -15.13
N ARG A 35 -14.90 -6.23 -14.39
CA ARG A 35 -15.75 -5.13 -14.86
C ARG A 35 -15.06 -4.22 -15.88
N GLY A 36 -13.83 -4.55 -16.27
CA GLY A 36 -13.09 -3.89 -17.34
C GLY A 36 -12.30 -2.66 -16.88
N ARG A 37 -11.91 -1.85 -17.87
CA ARG A 37 -11.02 -0.70 -17.72
C ARG A 37 -11.77 0.60 -18.07
N LEU A 38 -11.20 1.74 -17.72
CA LEU A 38 -11.79 3.05 -18.08
C LEU A 38 -11.71 3.34 -19.57
N ARG A 39 -10.65 2.85 -20.22
CA ARG A 39 -10.41 2.99 -21.66
C ARG A 39 -10.28 1.61 -22.25
N ASP A 40 -11.02 1.36 -23.34
CA ASP A 40 -10.92 0.09 -24.06
C ASP A 40 -9.51 -0.11 -24.61
N GLU A 41 -9.02 -1.34 -24.47
CA GLU A 41 -7.73 -1.76 -25.00
C GLU A 41 -7.81 -3.23 -25.40
N GLU A 42 -7.03 -3.61 -26.41
CA GLU A 42 -6.94 -5.01 -26.82
C GLU A 42 -6.40 -5.86 -25.67
N GLU A 43 -7.01 -7.02 -25.46
CA GLU A 43 -6.59 -7.97 -24.45
C GLU A 43 -5.20 -8.53 -24.73
N CYS A 44 -4.46 -8.83 -23.66
CA CYS A 44 -3.13 -9.41 -23.81
C CYS A 44 -3.25 -10.91 -24.06
N GLN A 45 -2.63 -11.40 -25.12
CA GLN A 45 -2.73 -12.81 -25.49
C GLN A 45 -1.91 -13.78 -24.61
N ILE A 46 -1.12 -13.27 -23.67
CA ILE A 46 -0.20 -14.08 -22.84
C ILE A 46 -0.16 -13.67 -21.36
N ARG A 47 -1.02 -12.74 -20.95
CA ARG A 47 -1.15 -12.28 -19.55
C ARG A 47 -2.62 -12.03 -19.25
N THR A 48 -3.05 -12.39 -18.05
CA THR A 48 -4.40 -12.05 -17.58
C THR A 48 -4.55 -10.54 -17.38
N PRO A 49 -5.78 -10.01 -17.30
CA PRO A 49 -6.01 -8.60 -16.97
C PRO A 49 -5.29 -8.14 -15.70
N PHE A 50 -5.29 -8.94 -14.63
CA PHE A 50 -4.62 -8.61 -13.36
C PHE A 50 -3.10 -8.73 -13.43
N GLN A 51 -2.56 -9.70 -14.18
CA GLN A 51 -1.11 -9.77 -14.45
C GLN A 51 -0.62 -8.54 -15.21
N ARG A 52 -1.42 -8.05 -16.18
CA ARG A 52 -1.11 -6.82 -16.91
C ARG A 52 -1.13 -5.61 -15.99
N ASP A 53 -2.05 -5.55 -15.03
CA ASP A 53 -2.13 -4.46 -14.06
C ASP A 53 -0.94 -4.43 -13.12
N ARG A 54 -0.58 -5.60 -12.56
CA ARG A 54 0.64 -5.77 -11.78
C ARG A 54 1.86 -5.25 -12.54
N ASP A 55 2.02 -5.68 -13.78
CA ASP A 55 3.19 -5.28 -14.59
C ASP A 55 3.20 -3.77 -14.86
N ARG A 56 2.04 -3.14 -15.11
CA ARG A 56 1.92 -1.68 -15.27
C ARG A 56 2.34 -0.93 -14.01
N LEU A 57 1.90 -1.39 -12.85
CA LEU A 57 2.28 -0.80 -11.56
C LEU A 57 3.79 -0.92 -11.33
N LEU A 58 4.35 -2.12 -11.47
CA LEU A 58 5.77 -2.39 -11.25
C LEU A 58 6.69 -1.52 -12.12
N HIS A 59 6.31 -1.26 -13.37
CA HIS A 59 7.10 -0.44 -14.31
C HIS A 59 6.80 1.07 -14.22
N SER A 60 5.81 1.47 -13.41
CA SER A 60 5.41 2.87 -13.28
C SER A 60 6.52 3.72 -12.62
N LYS A 61 6.52 5.02 -12.91
CA LYS A 61 7.38 5.97 -12.19
C LYS A 61 6.98 6.09 -10.72
N SER A 62 5.67 6.04 -10.43
CA SER A 62 5.13 6.14 -9.07
C SER A 62 5.64 5.02 -8.17
N PHE A 63 5.61 3.76 -8.63
CA PHE A 63 6.16 2.63 -7.89
C PHE A 63 7.67 2.77 -7.68
N ARG A 64 8.44 3.14 -8.72
CA ARG A 64 9.89 3.38 -8.60
C ARG A 64 10.25 4.45 -7.57
N ARG A 65 9.41 5.49 -7.42
CA ARG A 65 9.60 6.57 -6.44
C ARG A 65 9.42 6.10 -5.00
N LEU A 66 8.71 5.01 -4.75
CA LEU A 66 8.58 4.44 -3.40
C LEU A 66 9.93 4.09 -2.77
N LYS A 67 10.96 3.82 -3.59
CA LYS A 67 12.35 3.61 -3.12
C LYS A 67 12.91 4.85 -2.43
N GLY A 68 12.50 6.03 -2.84
CA GLY A 68 12.96 7.32 -2.30
C GLY A 68 11.99 7.97 -1.33
N LYS A 69 11.00 7.22 -0.82
CA LYS A 69 10.02 7.69 0.16
C LYS A 69 10.12 6.86 1.43
N THR A 70 10.20 7.54 2.55
CA THR A 70 10.24 6.91 3.87
C THR A 70 8.88 6.39 4.27
N GLN A 71 8.90 5.32 5.07
CA GLN A 71 7.70 4.77 5.69
C GLN A 71 7.37 5.55 6.96
N VAL A 72 8.29 5.54 7.93
CA VAL A 72 8.10 6.14 9.27
C VAL A 72 9.07 7.29 9.55
N PHE A 73 10.38 7.09 9.32
CA PHE A 73 11.42 8.03 9.74
C PHE A 73 11.94 8.86 8.57
N ILE A 74 12.04 10.18 8.75
CA ILE A 74 12.46 11.10 7.69
C ILE A 74 13.99 11.20 7.65
N ASP A 75 14.59 10.62 6.60
CA ASP A 75 16.04 10.70 6.32
C ASP A 75 16.93 10.37 7.54
N PRO A 76 16.74 9.22 8.23
CA PRO A 76 17.62 8.83 9.32
C PRO A 76 19.03 8.62 8.76
N ALA A 77 20.04 9.18 9.43
CA ALA A 77 21.43 8.95 9.08
C ALA A 77 21.78 7.44 9.23
N GLY A 78 21.66 6.66 8.15
CA GLY A 78 21.90 5.22 8.13
C GLY A 78 21.53 4.55 6.79
N ASP A 79 22.11 3.39 6.50
CA ASP A 79 22.02 2.71 5.18
C ASP A 79 20.94 1.61 5.09
N HIS A 80 20.18 1.40 6.18
CA HIS A 80 19.28 0.24 6.32
C HIS A 80 17.86 0.63 6.78
N TYR A 81 17.37 1.80 6.40
CA TYR A 81 15.98 2.19 6.68
C TYR A 81 15.02 1.52 5.70
N ARG A 82 13.85 1.12 6.20
CA ARG A 82 12.77 0.66 5.34
C ARG A 82 12.20 1.85 4.57
N THR A 83 11.90 1.59 3.31
CA THR A 83 11.25 2.53 2.41
C THR A 83 9.81 2.09 2.21
N ARG A 84 8.98 2.96 1.63
CA ARG A 84 7.65 2.54 1.17
C ARG A 84 7.70 1.37 0.20
N MET A 85 8.77 1.28 -0.60
CA MET A 85 8.95 0.15 -1.51
C MET A 85 9.14 -1.17 -0.75
N THR A 86 9.96 -1.20 0.29
CA THR A 86 10.15 -2.43 1.08
C THR A 86 8.87 -2.82 1.81
N HIS A 87 8.18 -1.87 2.44
CA HIS A 87 6.86 -2.08 3.03
C HIS A 87 5.88 -2.68 2.02
N THR A 88 5.74 -2.03 0.86
CA THR A 88 4.85 -2.48 -0.21
C THR A 88 5.15 -3.91 -0.66
N LEU A 89 6.43 -4.25 -0.84
CA LEU A 89 6.83 -5.60 -1.25
C LEU A 89 6.54 -6.66 -0.18
N GLU A 90 6.74 -6.33 1.09
CA GLU A 90 6.50 -7.24 2.21
C GLU A 90 5.01 -7.45 2.45
N THR A 91 4.21 -6.37 2.50
CA THR A 91 2.75 -6.42 2.54
C THR A 91 2.21 -7.27 1.39
N THR A 92 2.71 -7.04 0.18
CA THR A 92 2.29 -7.81 -1.00
C THR A 92 2.69 -9.29 -0.89
N GLY A 93 3.88 -9.59 -0.40
CA GLY A 93 4.34 -10.97 -0.20
C GLY A 93 3.45 -11.73 0.79
N ILE A 94 3.13 -11.12 1.93
CA ILE A 94 2.24 -11.72 2.94
C ILE A 94 0.82 -11.88 2.36
N ALA A 95 0.29 -10.85 1.70
CA ALA A 95 -1.06 -10.86 1.15
C ALA A 95 -1.23 -11.97 0.10
N ARG A 96 -0.24 -12.17 -0.77
CA ARG A 96 -0.23 -13.30 -1.71
C ARG A 96 -0.19 -14.65 -1.02
N GLY A 97 0.56 -14.78 0.08
CA GLY A 97 0.58 -15.98 0.90
C GLY A 97 -0.81 -16.33 1.44
N VAL A 98 -1.52 -15.34 1.98
CA VAL A 98 -2.90 -15.48 2.48
C VAL A 98 -3.85 -15.85 1.34
N SER A 99 -3.81 -15.12 0.22
CA SER A 99 -4.67 -15.40 -0.94
C SER A 99 -4.43 -16.80 -1.49
N ARG A 100 -3.18 -17.26 -1.56
CA ARG A 100 -2.84 -18.63 -1.98
C ARG A 100 -3.45 -19.68 -1.04
N ALA A 101 -3.34 -19.47 0.27
CA ALA A 101 -3.87 -20.40 1.27
C ALA A 101 -5.41 -20.50 1.18
N LEU A 102 -6.09 -19.39 0.95
CA LEU A 102 -7.55 -19.31 0.79
C LEU A 102 -8.03 -19.60 -0.64
N ARG A 103 -7.11 -19.93 -1.56
CA ARG A 103 -7.37 -20.15 -2.99
C ARG A 103 -8.08 -18.96 -3.65
N LEU A 104 -7.70 -17.73 -3.30
CA LEU A 104 -8.17 -16.50 -3.93
C LEU A 104 -7.21 -16.06 -5.06
N ASN A 105 -7.57 -15.02 -5.80
CA ASN A 105 -6.77 -14.59 -6.95
C ASN A 105 -5.49 -13.85 -6.51
N GLU A 106 -4.35 -14.54 -6.62
CA GLU A 106 -3.06 -13.99 -6.25
C GLU A 106 -2.62 -12.81 -7.12
N ASP A 107 -2.92 -12.82 -8.42
CA ASP A 107 -2.50 -11.74 -9.34
C ASP A 107 -3.29 -10.45 -9.05
N LEU A 108 -4.58 -10.56 -8.71
CA LEU A 108 -5.39 -9.43 -8.24
C LEU A 108 -4.85 -8.88 -6.91
N THR A 109 -4.60 -9.77 -5.95
CA THR A 109 -4.04 -9.41 -4.64
C THR A 109 -2.69 -8.68 -4.80
N GLU A 110 -1.82 -9.21 -5.66
CA GLU A 110 -0.51 -8.64 -5.95
C GLU A 110 -0.63 -7.25 -6.61
N ALA A 111 -1.52 -7.10 -7.59
CA ALA A 111 -1.74 -5.80 -8.24
C ALA A 111 -2.26 -4.75 -7.25
N ILE A 112 -3.22 -5.08 -6.37
CA ILE A 112 -3.70 -4.17 -5.33
C ILE A 112 -2.56 -3.84 -4.35
N GLY A 113 -1.83 -4.86 -3.89
CA GLY A 113 -0.70 -4.73 -2.99
C GLY A 113 0.40 -3.81 -3.53
N LEU A 114 0.78 -3.92 -4.80
CA LEU A 114 1.80 -3.04 -5.40
C LEU A 114 1.30 -1.61 -5.62
N GLY A 115 -0.02 -1.40 -5.69
CA GLY A 115 -0.62 -0.12 -6.02
C GLY A 115 -1.06 0.74 -4.83
N HIS A 116 -1.37 0.12 -3.69
CA HIS A 116 -2.05 0.77 -2.55
C HIS A 116 -1.34 2.03 -2.04
N ASP A 117 0.00 2.01 -2.08
CA ASP A 117 0.85 3.04 -1.46
C ASP A 117 1.46 4.04 -2.46
N THR A 118 1.14 3.90 -3.76
CA THR A 118 1.79 4.68 -4.84
C THR A 118 1.55 6.19 -4.80
N GLY A 119 0.47 6.62 -4.14
CA GLY A 119 0.00 8.00 -4.04
C GLY A 119 0.49 8.76 -2.81
N HIS A 120 1.22 8.12 -1.88
CA HIS A 120 1.74 8.82 -0.70
C HIS A 120 2.68 9.96 -1.10
N PRO A 121 2.62 11.15 -0.47
CA PRO A 121 3.56 12.23 -0.72
C PRO A 121 4.94 11.93 -0.11
N PRO A 122 5.96 12.77 -0.35
CA PRO A 122 7.19 12.71 0.44
C PRO A 122 6.89 12.83 1.94
N PHE A 123 7.74 12.26 2.78
CA PHE A 123 7.67 12.33 4.25
C PHE A 123 6.49 11.57 4.90
N GLY A 124 5.92 10.59 4.20
CA GLY A 124 4.90 9.70 4.74
C GLY A 124 3.65 10.45 5.25
N HIS A 125 3.19 10.10 6.46
CA HIS A 125 1.96 10.67 7.02
C HIS A 125 2.07 12.17 7.31
N ALA A 126 3.24 12.67 7.74
CA ALA A 126 3.44 14.10 7.97
C ALA A 126 3.29 14.91 6.68
N GLY A 127 3.81 14.40 5.56
CA GLY A 127 3.62 15.05 4.26
C GLY A 127 2.18 14.98 3.76
N GLU A 128 1.46 13.90 4.05
CA GLU A 128 0.04 13.75 3.73
C GLU A 128 -0.82 14.74 4.52
N GLU A 129 -0.60 14.84 5.83
CA GLU A 129 -1.27 15.78 6.72
C GLU A 129 -1.04 17.22 6.24
N GLN A 130 0.20 17.61 5.99
CA GLN A 130 0.47 18.98 5.58
C GLN A 130 -0.12 19.31 4.20
N LEU A 131 -0.01 18.40 3.23
CA LEU A 131 -0.58 18.62 1.90
C LEU A 131 -2.12 18.73 1.96
N ASP A 132 -2.78 17.92 2.78
CA ASP A 132 -4.22 18.02 3.04
C ASP A 132 -4.59 19.38 3.65
N LEU A 133 -3.85 19.84 4.65
CA LEU A 133 -4.06 21.16 5.28
C LEU A 133 -3.93 22.30 4.27
N CYS A 134 -2.85 22.30 3.47
CA CYS A 134 -2.62 23.32 2.44
C CYS A 134 -3.72 23.36 1.38
N LEU A 135 -4.14 22.19 0.88
CA LEU A 135 -5.22 22.08 -0.12
C LEU A 135 -6.57 22.54 0.45
N ARG A 136 -6.88 22.19 1.70
CA ARG A 136 -8.12 22.63 2.36
C ARG A 136 -8.16 24.13 2.51
N ALA A 137 -7.06 24.72 2.98
CA ALA A 137 -6.96 26.16 3.19
C ALA A 137 -7.06 26.94 1.88
N ARG A 138 -6.45 26.45 0.80
CA ARG A 138 -6.33 27.20 -0.46
C ARG A 138 -7.47 26.96 -1.46
N PHE A 139 -7.99 25.74 -1.53
CA PHE A 139 -8.96 25.30 -2.54
C PHE A 139 -10.24 24.72 -1.94
N GLY A 140 -10.30 24.46 -0.63
CA GLY A 140 -11.45 23.83 0.02
C GLY A 140 -11.53 22.32 -0.21
N THR A 141 -10.49 21.70 -0.76
CA THR A 141 -10.41 20.26 -1.07
C THR A 141 -9.40 19.56 -0.15
N GLY A 142 -9.54 18.25 0.03
CA GLY A 142 -8.62 17.45 0.84
C GLY A 142 -7.62 16.65 0.01
N PHE A 143 -6.67 16.03 0.70
CA PHE A 143 -5.74 15.05 0.16
C PHE A 143 -5.76 13.76 0.95
N ARG A 144 -5.80 12.64 0.23
CA ARG A 144 -5.59 11.31 0.77
C ARG A 144 -4.76 10.48 -0.20
N HIS A 145 -3.79 9.73 0.30
CA HIS A 145 -2.87 8.95 -0.51
C HIS A 145 -3.60 7.86 -1.31
N ASN A 146 -4.67 7.27 -0.78
CA ASN A 146 -5.44 6.22 -1.46
C ASN A 146 -6.22 6.78 -2.66
N GLU A 147 -6.76 7.99 -2.54
CA GLU A 147 -7.40 8.71 -3.65
C GLU A 147 -6.36 9.11 -4.72
N GLN A 148 -5.17 9.53 -4.30
CA GLN A 148 -4.07 9.83 -5.23
C GLN A 148 -3.54 8.54 -5.91
N SER A 149 -3.50 7.41 -5.20
CA SER A 149 -3.14 6.10 -5.74
C SER A 149 -4.18 5.64 -6.78
N LEU A 150 -5.46 5.89 -6.53
CA LEU A 150 -6.52 5.66 -7.52
C LEU A 150 -6.28 6.49 -8.78
N ARG A 151 -6.00 7.79 -8.66
CA ARG A 151 -5.69 8.65 -9.84
C ARG A 151 -4.53 8.10 -10.66
N ILE A 152 -3.49 7.56 -10.00
CA ILE A 152 -2.38 6.88 -10.67
C ILE A 152 -2.85 5.60 -11.38
N ALA A 153 -3.68 4.79 -10.73
CA ALA A 153 -4.25 3.57 -11.30
C ALA A 153 -5.15 3.87 -12.53
N GLU A 154 -5.95 4.92 -12.48
CA GLU A 154 -6.77 5.38 -13.61
C GLU A 154 -5.90 5.85 -14.78
N ALA A 155 -4.84 6.60 -14.50
CA ALA A 155 -3.86 7.01 -15.50
C ALA A 155 -3.16 5.82 -16.17
N LEU A 156 -2.89 4.74 -15.42
CA LEU A 156 -2.37 3.47 -15.92
C LEU A 156 -3.44 2.56 -16.57
N ASN A 157 -4.70 3.01 -16.59
CA ASN A 157 -5.84 2.28 -17.15
C ASN A 157 -6.03 0.89 -16.51
N LEU A 158 -5.87 0.77 -15.19
CA LEU A 158 -6.03 -0.51 -14.49
C LEU A 158 -7.50 -0.98 -14.44
N THR A 159 -7.69 -2.28 -14.22
CA THR A 159 -9.00 -2.91 -14.05
C THR A 159 -9.77 -2.30 -12.88
N ALA A 160 -11.11 -2.40 -12.92
CA ALA A 160 -11.98 -1.86 -11.88
C ALA A 160 -11.71 -2.48 -10.51
N GLU A 161 -11.36 -3.76 -10.44
CA GLU A 161 -11.10 -4.50 -9.20
C GLU A 161 -9.81 -4.02 -8.53
N VAL A 162 -8.75 -3.80 -9.32
CA VAL A 162 -7.50 -3.24 -8.80
C VAL A 162 -7.69 -1.80 -8.32
N ARG A 163 -8.43 -0.99 -9.08
CA ARG A 163 -8.76 0.40 -8.69
C ARG A 163 -9.57 0.46 -7.38
N ASP A 164 -10.59 -0.39 -7.26
CA ASP A 164 -11.42 -0.51 -6.07
C ASP A 164 -10.58 -0.90 -4.85
N GLY A 165 -9.78 -1.97 -4.96
CA GLY A 165 -8.90 -2.41 -3.88
C GLY A 165 -7.88 -1.35 -3.47
N ILE A 166 -7.28 -0.64 -4.43
CA ILE A 166 -6.35 0.48 -4.13
C ILE A 166 -7.06 1.62 -3.41
N LEU A 167 -8.26 2.02 -3.84
CA LEU A 167 -8.99 3.11 -3.22
C LEU A 167 -9.40 2.76 -1.78
N THR A 168 -9.88 1.54 -1.57
CA THR A 168 -10.58 1.13 -0.34
C THR A 168 -9.72 0.29 0.62
N HIS A 169 -8.42 0.11 0.33
CA HIS A 169 -7.50 -0.56 1.25
C HIS A 169 -7.41 0.15 2.62
N THR A 170 -7.78 1.43 2.68
CA THR A 170 -7.86 2.24 3.89
C THR A 170 -9.17 3.05 3.92
N GLY A 171 -9.43 3.77 5.01
CA GLY A 171 -10.64 4.56 5.18
C GLY A 171 -11.88 3.74 5.60
N PRO A 172 -13.09 4.32 5.55
CA PRO A 172 -14.31 3.70 6.09
C PRO A 172 -14.93 2.65 5.17
N GLU A 173 -14.68 2.75 3.86
CA GLU A 173 -15.18 1.80 2.87
C GLU A 173 -14.31 0.57 2.84
N GLU A 174 -14.92 -0.59 2.62
CA GLU A 174 -14.22 -1.85 2.46
C GLU A 174 -14.10 -2.22 0.98
N PRO A 175 -13.01 -2.91 0.59
CA PRO A 175 -12.89 -3.45 -0.75
C PRO A 175 -14.03 -4.40 -1.11
N GLY A 176 -14.47 -4.30 -2.36
CA GLY A 176 -15.53 -5.15 -2.90
C GLY A 176 -15.11 -6.61 -3.13
N THR A 177 -13.81 -6.89 -3.10
CA THR A 177 -13.24 -8.22 -3.31
C THR A 177 -12.54 -8.73 -2.05
N LEU A 178 -12.53 -10.05 -1.83
CA LEU A 178 -11.82 -10.65 -0.71
C LEU A 178 -10.30 -10.41 -0.85
N GLU A 179 -9.78 -10.42 -2.08
CA GLU A 179 -8.39 -10.08 -2.38
C GLU A 179 -8.01 -8.67 -1.90
N GLY A 180 -8.90 -7.69 -2.11
CA GLY A 180 -8.69 -6.33 -1.60
C GLY A 180 -8.77 -6.27 -0.08
N ARG A 181 -9.72 -7.00 0.53
CA ARG A 181 -9.86 -7.07 2.00
C ARG A 181 -8.63 -7.70 2.65
N ILE A 182 -7.98 -8.67 2.00
CA ILE A 182 -6.70 -9.23 2.44
C ILE A 182 -5.63 -8.13 2.47
N VAL A 183 -5.46 -7.38 1.37
CA VAL A 183 -4.44 -6.31 1.33
C VAL A 183 -4.68 -5.29 2.46
N ARG A 184 -5.94 -4.88 2.66
CA ARG A 184 -6.34 -3.97 3.75
C ARG A 184 -5.96 -4.44 5.15
N LEU A 185 -6.14 -5.73 5.43
CA LEU A 185 -5.83 -6.30 6.74
C LEU A 185 -4.33 -6.57 6.88
N VAL A 186 -3.70 -7.12 5.85
CA VAL A 186 -2.27 -7.44 5.83
C VAL A 186 -1.39 -6.19 5.88
N ASP A 187 -1.83 -5.07 5.32
CA ASP A 187 -1.13 -3.79 5.47
C ASP A 187 -0.92 -3.42 6.96
N ARG A 188 -1.92 -3.69 7.80
CA ARG A 188 -1.82 -3.50 9.26
C ARG A 188 -0.86 -4.49 9.91
N VAL A 189 -0.80 -5.73 9.41
CA VAL A 189 0.14 -6.77 9.88
C VAL A 189 1.59 -6.38 9.57
N ALA A 190 1.85 -5.93 8.34
CA ALA A 190 3.19 -5.54 7.90
C ALA A 190 3.69 -4.29 8.64
N TYR A 191 2.82 -3.29 8.79
CA TYR A 191 3.08 -2.06 9.54
C TYR A 191 3.61 -2.37 10.95
N ILE A 192 2.83 -3.09 11.77
CA ILE A 192 3.17 -3.36 13.17
C ILE A 192 4.55 -4.01 13.32
N ASN A 193 4.88 -4.98 12.48
CA ASN A 193 6.11 -5.76 12.64
C ASN A 193 7.35 -4.92 12.32
N HIS A 194 7.32 -4.24 11.20
CA HIS A 194 8.48 -3.54 10.69
C HIS A 194 8.74 -2.24 11.43
N ASP A 195 7.67 -1.60 11.90
CA ASP A 195 7.78 -0.37 12.68
C ASP A 195 8.31 -0.66 14.09
N ILE A 196 7.99 -1.83 14.67
CA ILE A 196 8.60 -2.28 15.93
C ILE A 196 10.10 -2.49 15.75
N ASP A 197 10.50 -3.22 14.71
CA ASP A 197 11.91 -3.51 14.42
C ASP A 197 12.71 -2.22 14.21
N ASP A 198 12.17 -1.28 13.41
CA ASP A 198 12.83 0.00 13.15
C ASP A 198 12.86 0.88 14.41
N ALA A 199 11.76 0.99 15.17
CA ALA A 199 11.73 1.78 16.40
C ALA A 199 12.73 1.28 17.46
N ILE A 200 12.91 -0.04 17.58
CA ILE A 200 13.94 -0.62 18.46
C ILE A 200 15.34 -0.33 17.91
N ARG A 201 15.55 -0.55 16.61
CA ARG A 201 16.85 -0.33 15.96
C ARG A 201 17.34 1.11 16.10
N PHE A 202 16.44 2.08 16.01
CA PHE A 202 16.76 3.50 16.15
C PHE A 202 16.74 4.00 17.61
N GLY A 203 16.52 3.12 18.58
CA GLY A 203 16.53 3.46 20.00
C GLY A 203 15.36 4.34 20.45
N ILE A 204 14.30 4.41 19.65
CA ILE A 204 13.05 5.12 19.98
C ILE A 204 12.28 4.33 21.05
N LEU A 205 12.35 3.00 20.95
CA LEU A 205 11.66 2.08 21.84
C LEU A 205 12.65 1.02 22.33
N ARG A 206 12.59 0.65 23.60
CA ARG A 206 13.28 -0.55 24.09
C ARG A 206 12.33 -1.74 24.03
N ALA A 207 12.85 -2.94 23.73
CA ALA A 207 12.02 -4.13 23.59
C ALA A 207 11.15 -4.42 24.83
N GLU A 208 11.64 -4.05 26.02
CA GLU A 208 10.93 -4.23 27.29
C GLU A 208 9.76 -3.26 27.49
N GLU A 209 9.66 -2.21 26.66
CA GLU A 209 8.54 -1.25 26.70
C GLU A 209 7.33 -1.75 25.91
N LEU A 210 7.50 -2.77 25.07
CA LEU A 210 6.40 -3.37 24.32
C LEU A 210 5.40 -4.05 25.27
N PRO A 211 4.09 -3.98 24.96
CA PRO A 211 3.07 -4.45 25.88
C PRO A 211 3.07 -5.99 25.91
N ARG A 212 3.34 -6.53 27.11
CA ARG A 212 3.74 -7.94 27.27
C ARG A 212 2.62 -8.92 26.94
N ALA A 213 1.38 -8.58 27.25
CA ALA A 213 0.22 -9.43 27.01
C ALA A 213 0.04 -9.72 25.51
N GLU A 214 0.20 -8.71 24.66
CA GLU A 214 0.10 -8.81 23.21
C GLU A 214 1.31 -9.56 22.63
N LEU A 215 2.51 -9.38 23.19
CA LEU A 215 3.68 -10.14 22.77
C LEU A 215 3.59 -11.62 23.12
N ASP A 216 3.03 -11.97 24.29
CA ASP A 216 2.86 -13.37 24.70
C ASP A 216 1.85 -14.10 23.80
N LEU A 217 0.82 -13.40 23.33
CA LEU A 217 -0.15 -13.95 22.38
C LEU A 217 0.38 -13.99 20.95
N LEU A 218 0.87 -12.86 20.44
CA LEU A 218 1.20 -12.74 19.02
C LEU A 218 2.59 -13.32 18.71
N GLY A 219 3.54 -13.20 19.65
CA GLY A 219 4.92 -13.67 19.51
C GLY A 219 5.93 -12.56 19.77
N GLU A 220 7.07 -12.89 20.36
CA GLU A 220 8.10 -11.89 20.70
C GLU A 220 8.87 -11.39 19.47
N ARG A 221 9.20 -12.29 18.54
CA ARG A 221 9.97 -11.99 17.33
C ARG A 221 9.04 -11.60 16.18
N GLY A 222 9.47 -10.67 15.33
CA GLY A 222 8.68 -10.24 14.16
C GLY A 222 8.19 -11.39 13.29
N SER A 223 9.05 -12.39 13.01
CA SER A 223 8.66 -13.57 12.23
C SER A 223 7.57 -14.40 12.89
N ALA A 224 7.63 -14.59 14.22
CA ALA A 224 6.60 -15.34 14.97
C ALA A 224 5.29 -14.57 15.03
N ARG A 225 5.37 -13.24 15.17
CA ARG A 225 4.20 -12.36 15.15
C ARG A 225 3.47 -12.38 13.81
N ILE A 226 4.21 -12.29 12.71
CA ILE A 226 3.66 -12.43 11.36
C ILE A 226 2.99 -13.80 11.22
N ASP A 227 3.67 -14.87 11.62
CA ASP A 227 3.16 -16.25 11.51
C ASP A 227 1.82 -16.40 12.25
N THR A 228 1.73 -15.97 13.51
CA THR A 228 0.49 -16.00 14.30
C THR A 228 -0.63 -15.19 13.64
N LEU A 229 -0.35 -13.95 13.23
CA LEU A 229 -1.34 -13.07 12.62
C LEU A 229 -1.88 -13.62 11.29
N VAL A 230 -0.99 -14.20 10.47
CA VAL A 230 -1.33 -14.78 9.16
C VAL A 230 -2.08 -16.10 9.32
N HIS A 231 -1.66 -16.98 10.22
CA HIS A 231 -2.37 -18.23 10.51
C HIS A 231 -3.78 -17.97 11.04
N ASP A 232 -3.92 -17.05 12.01
CA ASP A 232 -5.24 -16.68 12.54
C ASP A 232 -6.15 -16.09 11.46
N LEU A 233 -5.62 -15.20 10.62
CA LEU A 233 -6.34 -14.63 9.49
C LEU A 233 -6.85 -15.73 8.55
N ILE A 234 -6.00 -16.67 8.15
CA ILE A 234 -6.39 -17.75 7.22
C ILE A 234 -7.45 -18.65 7.84
N GLU A 235 -7.22 -19.17 9.04
CA GLU A 235 -8.13 -20.12 9.71
C GLU A 235 -9.46 -19.49 10.10
N SER A 236 -9.46 -18.22 10.50
CA SER A 236 -10.69 -17.49 10.81
C SER A 236 -11.46 -17.15 9.53
N SER A 237 -10.75 -16.77 8.47
CA SER A 237 -11.38 -16.44 7.19
C SER A 237 -12.02 -17.64 6.51
N GLU A 238 -11.32 -18.78 6.46
CA GLU A 238 -11.86 -20.02 5.86
C GLU A 238 -13.13 -20.48 6.59
N ARG A 239 -13.16 -20.39 7.93
CA ARG A 239 -14.35 -20.75 8.73
C ARG A 239 -15.52 -19.79 8.52
N ALA A 240 -15.24 -18.49 8.36
CA ALA A 240 -16.27 -17.46 8.22
C ALA A 240 -16.80 -17.33 6.78
N GLY A 241 -16.00 -17.74 5.78
CA GLY A 241 -16.29 -17.45 4.36
C GLY A 241 -16.12 -15.96 4.01
N GLU A 242 -15.33 -15.24 4.80
CA GLU A 242 -15.06 -13.79 4.71
C GLU A 242 -13.64 -13.50 5.19
N ILE A 243 -13.07 -12.31 4.92
CA ILE A 243 -11.72 -11.96 5.39
C ILE A 243 -11.75 -11.36 6.79
N VAL A 244 -11.36 -12.14 7.80
CA VAL A 244 -11.44 -11.77 9.22
C VAL A 244 -10.30 -12.36 10.05
N GLN A 245 -10.03 -11.74 11.19
CA GLN A 245 -9.23 -12.31 12.28
C GLN A 245 -10.13 -12.72 13.44
N SER A 246 -9.64 -13.59 14.33
CA SER A 246 -10.35 -13.86 15.58
C SER A 246 -10.41 -12.64 16.49
N ASP A 247 -11.41 -12.57 17.36
CA ASP A 247 -11.57 -11.45 18.30
C ASP A 247 -10.33 -11.25 19.18
N GLU A 248 -9.71 -12.35 19.63
CA GLU A 248 -8.55 -12.34 20.52
C GLU A 248 -7.30 -11.80 19.80
N VAL A 249 -6.96 -12.37 18.63
CA VAL A 249 -5.78 -11.97 17.86
C VAL A 249 -5.96 -10.58 17.25
N GLY A 250 -7.15 -10.27 16.73
CA GLY A 250 -7.50 -8.97 16.18
C GLY A 250 -7.43 -7.86 17.23
N ALA A 251 -7.93 -8.11 18.44
CA ALA A 251 -7.84 -7.14 19.54
C ALA A 251 -6.38 -6.89 19.96
N ALA A 252 -5.56 -7.92 20.07
CA ALA A 252 -4.14 -7.76 20.41
C ALA A 252 -3.35 -7.04 19.31
N MET A 253 -3.64 -7.33 18.04
CA MET A 253 -3.04 -6.60 16.91
C MET A 253 -3.40 -5.11 16.98
N LEU A 254 -4.66 -4.78 17.24
CA LEU A 254 -5.12 -3.39 17.34
C LEU A 254 -4.49 -2.68 18.55
N ALA A 255 -4.40 -3.33 19.70
CA ALA A 255 -3.76 -2.78 20.90
C ALA A 255 -2.28 -2.48 20.64
N LEU A 256 -1.55 -3.41 20.03
CA LEU A 256 -0.14 -3.22 19.68
C LEU A 256 0.05 -2.09 18.65
N ARG A 257 -0.84 -1.98 17.66
CA ARG A 257 -0.84 -0.86 16.71
C ARG A 257 -1.08 0.48 17.39
N SER A 258 -2.05 0.56 18.32
CA SER A 258 -2.32 1.79 19.08
C SER A 258 -1.12 2.21 19.92
N PHE A 259 -0.48 1.25 20.60
CA PHE A 259 0.77 1.49 21.33
C PHE A 259 1.86 2.06 20.42
N MET A 260 2.07 1.46 19.24
CA MET A 260 3.07 1.94 18.28
C MET A 260 2.74 3.35 17.79
N PHE A 261 1.47 3.63 17.50
CA PHE A 261 1.04 4.96 17.09
C PHE A 261 1.38 6.04 18.12
N GLU A 262 1.06 5.80 19.39
CA GLU A 262 1.33 6.74 20.47
C GLU A 262 2.83 6.94 20.76
N ARG A 263 3.61 5.86 20.75
CA ARG A 263 5.02 5.89 21.17
C ARG A 263 5.97 6.27 20.04
N VAL A 264 5.67 5.87 18.80
CA VAL A 264 6.53 6.07 17.64
C VAL A 264 6.04 7.26 16.81
N TYR A 265 4.78 7.27 16.36
CA TYR A 265 4.30 8.30 15.42
C TYR A 265 4.02 9.64 16.10
N LEU A 266 3.47 9.61 17.33
CA LEU A 266 3.18 10.82 18.11
C LEU A 266 4.25 11.13 19.16
N GLY A 267 5.35 10.36 19.16
CA GLY A 267 6.41 10.49 20.15
C GLY A 267 7.17 11.82 20.03
N PRO A 268 7.82 12.30 21.12
CA PRO A 268 8.60 13.55 21.10
C PRO A 268 9.71 13.58 20.04
N HIS A 269 10.28 12.41 19.70
CA HIS A 269 11.34 12.28 18.70
C HIS A 269 10.86 12.61 17.28
N ALA A 270 9.59 12.35 16.97
CA ALA A 270 9.02 12.59 15.65
C ALA A 270 8.69 14.08 15.39
N ARG A 271 8.59 14.90 16.45
CA ARG A 271 8.16 16.32 16.32
C ARG A 271 9.06 17.14 15.40
N GLY A 272 10.38 17.08 15.59
CA GLY A 272 11.31 17.86 14.77
C GLY A 272 11.31 17.41 13.30
N GLU A 273 11.13 16.10 13.05
CA GLU A 273 11.00 15.56 11.69
C GLU A 273 9.68 16.01 11.05
N HIS A 274 8.57 15.96 11.78
CA HIS A 274 7.26 16.41 11.30
C HIS A 274 7.25 17.92 11.02
N GLU A 275 7.83 18.74 11.91
CA GLU A 275 7.99 20.19 11.70
C GLU A 275 8.74 20.47 10.39
N ARG A 276 9.88 19.79 10.18
CA ARG A 276 10.67 19.92 8.95
C ARG A 276 9.88 19.46 7.71
N ALA A 277 9.12 18.37 7.80
CA ALA A 277 8.26 17.90 6.72
C ALA A 277 7.19 18.93 6.37
N HIS A 278 6.53 19.49 7.39
CA HIS A 278 5.46 20.47 7.23
C HIS A 278 5.99 21.76 6.61
N GLU A 279 7.12 22.28 7.09
CA GLU A 279 7.78 23.46 6.51
C GLU A 279 8.15 23.23 5.06
N THR A 280 8.76 22.07 4.76
CA THR A 280 9.17 21.73 3.39
C THR A 280 7.96 21.65 2.45
N VAL A 281 6.91 20.93 2.83
CA VAL A 281 5.70 20.79 1.99
C VAL A 281 5.01 22.15 1.80
N SER A 282 4.92 22.97 2.84
CA SER A 282 4.29 24.29 2.77
C SER A 282 5.03 25.23 1.82
N LEU A 283 6.36 25.31 1.97
CA LEU A 283 7.20 26.17 1.12
C LEU A 283 7.07 25.80 -0.36
N ILE A 284 7.10 24.50 -0.66
CA ILE A 284 6.90 24.01 -2.02
C ILE A 284 5.50 24.34 -2.52
N PHE A 285 4.47 24.09 -1.71
CA PHE A 285 3.09 24.38 -2.06
C PHE A 285 2.87 25.86 -2.39
N GLU A 286 3.33 26.76 -1.52
CA GLU A 286 3.23 28.20 -1.71
C GLU A 286 3.93 28.67 -2.99
N SER A 287 5.15 28.19 -3.25
CA SER A 287 5.88 28.51 -4.49
C SER A 287 5.12 28.08 -5.75
N LEU A 288 4.47 26.91 -5.75
CA LEU A 288 3.69 26.44 -6.89
C LEU A 288 2.41 27.28 -7.08
N VAL A 289 1.77 27.68 -5.97
CA VAL A 289 0.62 28.60 -6.02
C VAL A 289 1.02 29.96 -6.59
N GLU A 290 2.16 30.51 -6.18
CA GLU A 290 2.71 31.77 -6.69
C GLU A 290 3.09 31.69 -8.18
N ARG A 291 3.57 30.53 -8.63
CA ARG A 291 3.82 30.25 -10.05
C ARG A 291 2.54 30.18 -10.89
N GLY A 292 1.39 30.03 -10.26
CA GLY A 292 0.08 29.96 -10.91
C GLY A 292 -0.33 28.54 -11.31
N ASP A 293 0.29 27.51 -10.74
CA ASP A 293 -0.08 26.12 -11.00
C ASP A 293 -1.51 25.82 -10.48
N SER A 294 -2.22 24.94 -11.19
CA SER A 294 -3.55 24.47 -10.79
C SER A 294 -3.50 23.49 -9.61
N GLU A 295 -4.64 23.27 -8.94
CA GLU A 295 -4.74 22.32 -7.83
C GLU A 295 -4.20 20.92 -8.19
N ASP A 296 -4.57 20.39 -9.36
CA ASP A 296 -4.16 19.06 -9.79
C ASP A 296 -2.67 18.99 -10.15
N GLU A 297 -2.10 20.06 -10.69
CA GLU A 297 -0.66 20.18 -10.95
C GLU A 297 0.12 20.18 -9.63
N ILE A 298 -0.30 21.00 -8.66
CA ILE A 298 0.30 21.08 -7.32
C ILE A 298 0.26 19.70 -6.63
N ARG A 299 -0.93 19.09 -6.59
CA ARG A 299 -1.15 17.79 -5.97
C ARG A 299 -0.24 16.73 -6.59
N SER A 300 -0.21 16.64 -7.92
CA SER A 300 0.56 15.63 -8.65
C SER A 300 2.07 15.87 -8.55
N PHE A 301 2.49 17.13 -8.53
CA PHE A 301 3.89 17.51 -8.44
C PHE A 301 4.46 17.17 -7.05
N ILE A 302 3.82 17.64 -5.97
CA ILE A 302 4.26 17.39 -4.59
C ILE A 302 4.19 15.89 -4.27
N SER A 303 3.04 15.23 -4.49
CA SER A 303 2.91 13.80 -4.18
C SER A 303 3.84 12.93 -5.03
N GLY A 304 4.26 13.43 -6.19
CA GLY A 304 5.20 12.77 -7.09
C GLY A 304 6.67 12.89 -6.70
N MET A 305 7.03 13.70 -5.69
CA MET A 305 8.41 13.87 -5.24
C MET A 305 8.90 12.68 -4.40
N THR A 306 10.20 12.45 -4.41
CA THR A 306 10.88 11.66 -3.35
C THR A 306 11.31 12.61 -2.23
N ASP A 307 11.58 12.09 -1.04
CA ASP A 307 11.90 12.91 0.13
C ASP A 307 13.14 13.78 -0.11
N ARG A 308 14.21 13.18 -0.62
CA ARG A 308 15.44 13.90 -0.97
C ARG A 308 15.21 14.96 -2.04
N PHE A 309 14.38 14.67 -3.04
CA PHE A 309 14.08 15.66 -4.08
C PHE A 309 13.29 16.82 -3.49
N ALA A 310 12.28 16.56 -2.66
CA ALA A 310 11.51 17.61 -1.98
C ALA A 310 12.40 18.51 -1.13
N LEU A 311 13.28 17.94 -0.30
CA LEU A 311 14.25 18.70 0.49
C LEU A 311 15.18 19.55 -0.39
N SER A 312 15.72 18.96 -1.47
CA SER A 312 16.61 19.70 -2.39
C SER A 312 15.88 20.81 -3.16
N TYR A 313 14.63 20.57 -3.54
CA TYR A 313 13.81 21.54 -4.27
C TYR A 313 13.44 22.72 -3.37
N ALA A 314 13.02 22.45 -2.14
CA ALA A 314 12.75 23.48 -1.13
C ALA A 314 13.99 24.34 -0.83
N ALA A 315 15.18 23.76 -0.81
CA ALA A 315 16.43 24.52 -0.62
C ALA A 315 16.79 25.46 -1.80
N THR A 316 16.08 25.37 -2.93
CA THR A 316 16.27 26.26 -4.09
C THR A 316 15.24 27.37 -4.22
N LEU A 317 14.22 27.37 -3.35
CA LEU A 317 13.18 28.39 -3.26
C LEU A 317 13.65 29.54 -2.35
#